data_AF-A0A4C2A173-F1
#
_entry.id   AF-A0A4C2A173-F1
#
_cell.length_a   1.000
_cell.length_b   1.000
_cell.length_c   1.000
_cell.angle_alpha   90.00
_cell.angle_beta   90.00
_cell.angle_gamma   90.00
#
_symmetry.space_group_name_H-M   'P 1'
#
loop_
_entity.id
_entity.type
_entity.pdbx_description
1 polymer ?
#
loop_
_entity_poly.entity_id
_entity_poly.type
_entity_poly.pdbx_seq_one_letter_code
_entity_poly.pdbx_strand_id
1 'polypeptide(L)'
;MSVELRSDKQNIYLIGLPSHQINGANLPSNRQVLTVLFYNIREVKLTVSESANLVIRECIIFWEKARIPTKAFPNCVKKLVDLYHVWRELQKNCKKTQVTFKNRENNFVKDLDNLFDIAHADTFDRMNIEEDKDFLRKQREAGRPGCLGGIDKKLAEKEEQVRQRRLEEEERKVKQRELLAVASTSSIDSLECLENSDEEQISNSVLSTQIPCPEKSSKRGTKSFITPKLVAALDRCQLSIRDSVYVLHAVVEALGLNSDDFPINKSSIQRIRTQGRKSRAEAIKTDFQNNLPDVITVHWDGKLLPGLDVRSSKKERLPIIASFDDREQLLAVPKLESSSGKHQAKAISTALFDWNLHDKVQIMCCDTTASNTGRFSGACAILEQTLERELLLFACRHHIYELVLKAVFETKVKQITISPDIPIFKKLRDNWKNINTDNIEPPLNFVKAHIAEPKITSLLTFYKTELEKPFIRNDYRELVELCVLFLGDTENKLKLRPLELCIKRDGWRERSIL
;
A
#
# COMPACT_ATOMS: atom_id res chain seq x y z
N MET A 1 0.47 23.81 29.67
CA MET A 1 -0.85 24.45 29.51
C MET A 1 -1.35 24.27 28.08
N SER A 2 -1.84 23.08 27.73
CA SER A 2 -2.24 22.77 26.34
C SER A 2 -3.36 21.73 26.28
N VAL A 3 -4.31 21.83 27.20
CA VAL A 3 -5.48 20.91 27.26
C VAL A 3 -6.78 21.63 26.84
N GLU A 4 -6.83 22.96 26.86
CA GLU A 4 -8.09 23.73 26.68
C GLU A 4 -8.38 24.22 25.25
N LEU A 5 -7.69 23.73 24.21
CA LEU A 5 -7.94 24.16 22.82
C LEU A 5 -8.39 23.04 21.86
N ARG A 6 -8.96 21.93 22.36
CA ARG A 6 -9.76 21.02 21.52
C ARG A 6 -11.23 21.28 21.79
N SER A 7 -11.90 21.88 20.82
CA SER A 7 -13.30 22.30 20.88
C SER A 7 -14.23 21.24 21.49
N ASP A 8 -15.22 21.66 22.29
CA ASP A 8 -16.34 20.86 22.78
C ASP A 8 -17.09 20.04 21.70
N LYS A 9 -16.88 20.34 20.40
CA LYS A 9 -17.44 19.59 19.27
C LYS A 9 -16.91 18.16 19.12
N GLN A 10 -15.74 17.83 19.67
CA GLN A 10 -15.16 16.48 19.53
C GLN A 10 -15.54 15.52 20.65
N ASN A 11 -16.01 16.02 21.80
CA ASN A 11 -16.35 15.16 22.93
C ASN A 11 -17.73 14.51 22.73
N ILE A 12 -17.85 13.23 23.04
CA ILE A 12 -19.12 12.49 22.97
C ILE A 12 -19.69 12.46 24.38
N TYR A 13 -20.94 12.91 24.53
CA TYR A 13 -21.67 12.95 25.79
C TYR A 13 -21.49 11.66 26.61
N LEU A 14 -21.01 11.77 27.87
CA LEU A 14 -20.70 10.67 28.81
C LEU A 14 -19.59 9.68 28.41
N ILE A 15 -19.18 9.63 27.14
CA ILE A 15 -18.27 8.60 26.60
C ILE A 15 -16.83 9.10 26.54
N GLY A 16 -16.61 10.33 26.10
CA GLY A 16 -15.27 10.90 25.91
C GLY A 16 -14.92 11.15 24.43
N LEU A 17 -13.62 11.18 24.14
CA LEU A 17 -13.11 11.41 22.78
C LEU A 17 -13.26 10.16 21.91
N PRO A 18 -13.63 10.30 20.61
CA PRO A 18 -13.64 9.20 19.66
C PRO A 18 -12.22 8.62 19.46
N SER A 19 -12.16 7.32 19.21
CA SER A 19 -10.94 6.56 18.89
C SER A 19 -11.21 5.79 17.61
N HIS A 20 -10.23 5.73 16.72
CA HIS A 20 -10.34 5.00 15.47
C HIS A 20 -10.30 3.48 15.65
N GLN A 21 -9.92 2.99 16.84
CA GLN A 21 -9.83 1.57 17.14
C GLN A 21 -9.97 1.23 18.63
N ILE A 22 -10.35 -0.02 18.89
CA ILE A 22 -10.34 -0.70 20.17
C ILE A 22 -8.89 -1.11 20.44
N ASN A 23 -8.31 -0.52 21.48
CA ASN A 23 -6.95 -0.79 21.93
C ASN A 23 -6.96 -1.46 23.30
N GLY A 24 -5.97 -2.30 23.57
CA GLY A 24 -5.72 -2.88 24.89
C GLY A 24 -5.49 -4.38 24.83
N ALA A 25 -5.19 -4.97 25.99
CA ALA A 25 -4.99 -6.40 26.13
C ALA A 25 -6.20 -7.11 26.76
N ASN A 26 -7.26 -6.39 27.09
CA ASN A 26 -8.46 -6.94 27.73
C ASN A 26 -9.59 -7.13 26.72
N LEU A 27 -10.63 -7.88 27.09
CA LEU A 27 -11.84 -7.95 26.27
C LEU A 27 -12.51 -6.55 26.20
N PRO A 28 -13.09 -6.17 25.03
CA PRO A 28 -13.58 -4.81 24.82
C PRO A 28 -14.65 -4.37 25.85
N SER A 29 -14.56 -3.13 26.34
CA SER A 29 -15.60 -2.52 27.19
C SER A 29 -16.69 -1.81 26.38
N ASN A 30 -17.83 -1.55 27.03
CA ASN A 30 -18.92 -0.74 26.47
C ASN A 30 -18.41 0.62 25.97
N ARG A 31 -17.50 1.28 26.71
CA ARG A 31 -16.88 2.54 26.32
C ARG A 31 -16.08 2.39 25.04
N GLN A 32 -15.22 1.38 24.95
CA GLN A 32 -14.34 1.19 23.80
C GLN A 32 -15.13 0.96 22.52
N VAL A 33 -16.14 0.09 22.56
CA VAL A 33 -16.98 -0.20 21.37
C VAL A 33 -17.78 1.04 20.93
N LEU A 34 -18.32 1.81 21.86
CA LEU A 34 -19.05 3.05 21.53
C LEU A 34 -18.10 4.12 20.97
N THR A 35 -16.89 4.22 21.52
CA THR A 35 -15.90 5.20 21.11
C THR A 35 -15.50 5.01 19.63
N VAL A 36 -15.31 3.76 19.19
CA VAL A 36 -15.06 3.43 17.78
C VAL A 36 -16.30 3.61 16.91
N LEU A 37 -17.47 3.23 17.43
CA LEU A 37 -18.75 3.45 16.75
C LEU A 37 -18.92 4.93 16.36
N PHE A 38 -18.64 5.85 17.29
CA PHE A 38 -18.76 7.29 17.04
C PHE A 38 -17.67 7.85 16.15
N TYR A 39 -16.46 7.32 16.19
CA TYR A 39 -15.42 7.70 15.23
C TYR A 39 -15.87 7.41 13.79
N ASN A 40 -16.36 6.20 13.55
CA ASN A 40 -16.90 5.77 12.25
C ASN A 40 -18.10 6.62 11.79
N ILE A 41 -18.98 7.03 12.71
CA ILE A 41 -20.14 7.87 12.38
C ILE A 41 -19.73 9.32 12.09
N ARG A 42 -18.85 9.91 12.91
CA ARG A 42 -18.51 11.35 12.84
C ARG A 42 -17.43 11.65 11.81
N GLU A 43 -16.36 10.85 11.79
CA GLU A 43 -15.18 11.09 10.96
C GLU A 43 -15.30 10.38 9.60
N VAL A 44 -15.69 9.10 9.61
CA VAL A 44 -15.81 8.28 8.39
C VAL A 44 -17.17 8.45 7.70
N LYS A 45 -18.15 9.07 8.37
CA LYS A 45 -19.51 9.35 7.87
C LYS A 45 -20.32 8.10 7.52
N LEU A 46 -20.10 7.00 8.23
CA LEU A 46 -20.88 5.77 8.09
C LEU A 46 -22.23 5.85 8.81
N THR A 47 -23.19 5.04 8.37
CA THR A 47 -24.44 4.85 9.11
C THR A 47 -24.20 4.11 10.43
N VAL A 48 -25.15 4.21 11.37
CA VAL A 48 -25.07 3.48 12.66
C VAL A 48 -24.97 1.97 12.42
N SER A 49 -25.73 1.45 11.45
CA SER A 49 -25.71 0.02 11.11
C SER A 49 -24.36 -0.42 10.57
N GLU A 50 -23.82 0.28 9.57
CA GLU A 50 -22.51 -0.03 8.99
C GLU A 50 -21.39 0.08 10.03
N SER A 51 -21.41 1.14 10.83
CA SER A 51 -20.45 1.34 11.92
C SER A 51 -20.51 0.21 12.94
N ALA A 52 -21.71 -0.20 13.37
CA ALA A 52 -21.88 -1.29 14.33
C ALA A 52 -21.36 -2.63 13.77
N ASN A 53 -21.60 -2.91 12.49
CA ASN A 53 -21.04 -4.09 11.83
C ASN A 53 -19.50 -4.11 11.88
N LEU A 54 -18.85 -2.98 11.59
CA LEU A 54 -17.37 -2.88 11.63
C LEU A 54 -16.83 -3.03 13.05
N VAL A 55 -17.44 -2.35 14.03
CA VAL A 55 -17.03 -2.42 15.44
C VAL A 55 -17.17 -3.84 15.97
N ILE A 56 -18.24 -4.57 15.63
CA ILE A 56 -18.41 -5.96 16.07
C ILE A 56 -17.39 -6.91 15.43
N ARG A 57 -17.04 -6.71 14.15
CA ARG A 57 -15.95 -7.48 13.52
C ARG A 57 -14.65 -7.31 14.29
N GLU A 58 -14.34 -6.07 14.67
CA GLU A 58 -13.18 -5.77 15.48
C GLU A 58 -13.25 -6.35 16.90
N CYS A 59 -14.42 -6.29 17.54
CA CYS A 59 -14.63 -6.93 18.84
C CYS A 59 -14.35 -8.43 18.77
N ILE A 60 -14.90 -9.11 17.77
CA ILE A 60 -14.78 -10.56 17.62
C ILE A 60 -13.31 -11.01 17.58
N ILE A 61 -12.41 -10.23 16.99
CA ILE A 61 -10.96 -10.54 16.99
C ILE A 61 -10.43 -10.71 18.42
N PHE A 62 -10.84 -9.88 19.38
CA PHE A 62 -10.42 -10.01 20.78
C PHE A 62 -10.97 -11.28 21.44
N TRP A 63 -12.21 -11.65 21.11
CA TRP A 63 -12.86 -12.84 21.65
C TRP A 63 -12.30 -14.12 21.02
N GLU A 64 -11.97 -14.10 19.73
CA GLU A 64 -11.27 -15.18 19.03
C GLU A 64 -9.85 -15.37 19.56
N LYS A 65 -9.11 -14.28 19.81
CA LYS A 65 -7.80 -14.32 20.48
C LYS A 65 -7.89 -14.94 21.87
N ALA A 66 -8.97 -14.68 22.60
CA ALA A 66 -9.25 -15.27 23.90
C ALA A 66 -9.81 -16.70 23.82
N ARG A 67 -10.08 -17.23 22.61
CA ARG A 67 -10.69 -18.55 22.36
C ARG A 67 -12.07 -18.72 23.00
N ILE A 68 -12.78 -17.62 23.23
CA ILE A 68 -14.09 -17.64 23.89
C ILE A 68 -15.19 -17.65 22.82
N PRO A 69 -16.09 -18.65 22.82
CA PRO A 69 -17.21 -18.69 21.89
C PRO A 69 -18.14 -17.49 22.04
N THR A 70 -18.47 -16.83 20.93
CA THR A 70 -19.38 -15.68 20.90
C THR A 70 -20.79 -16.05 20.44
N LYS A 71 -21.76 -15.16 20.67
CA LYS A 71 -23.09 -15.23 20.05
C LYS A 71 -22.98 -15.05 18.54
N ALA A 72 -24.06 -15.41 17.83
CA ALA A 72 -24.17 -15.17 16.39
C ALA A 72 -23.96 -13.67 16.07
N PHE A 73 -23.24 -13.40 14.99
CA PHE A 73 -22.85 -12.04 14.58
C PHE A 73 -24.00 -11.01 14.59
N PRO A 74 -25.21 -11.31 14.05
CA PRO A 74 -26.33 -10.36 14.08
C PRO A 74 -26.78 -9.98 15.50
N ASN A 75 -26.69 -10.90 16.46
CA ASN A 75 -27.06 -10.66 17.85
C ASN A 75 -26.04 -9.75 18.55
N CYS A 76 -24.77 -9.88 18.21
CA CYS A 76 -23.70 -8.99 18.69
C CYS A 76 -23.90 -7.57 18.15
N VAL A 77 -24.21 -7.44 16.86
CA VAL A 77 -24.54 -6.14 16.23
C VAL A 77 -25.77 -5.53 16.88
N LYS A 78 -26.84 -6.30 17.08
CA LYS A 78 -28.05 -5.84 17.77
C LYS A 78 -27.72 -5.30 19.16
N LYS A 79 -26.90 -6.01 19.95
CA LYS A 79 -26.48 -5.55 21.28
C LYS A 79 -25.79 -4.19 21.24
N LEU A 80 -24.90 -3.94 20.28
CA LEU A 80 -24.22 -2.65 20.14
C LEU A 80 -25.19 -1.53 19.71
N VAL A 81 -26.11 -1.84 18.81
CA VAL A 81 -27.16 -0.90 18.37
C VAL A 81 -28.09 -0.54 19.53
N ASP A 82 -28.51 -1.52 20.33
CA ASP A 82 -29.32 -1.30 21.54
C ASP A 82 -28.59 -0.40 22.54
N LEU A 83 -27.28 -0.63 22.75
CA LEU A 83 -26.44 0.22 23.60
C LEU A 83 -26.34 1.66 23.08
N TYR A 84 -26.21 1.83 21.76
CA TYR A 84 -26.27 3.15 21.11
C TYR A 84 -27.62 3.84 21.33
N HIS A 85 -28.74 3.11 21.27
CA HIS A 85 -30.06 3.68 21.51
C HIS A 85 -30.26 4.12 22.97
N VAL A 86 -29.77 3.34 23.95
CA VAL A 86 -29.75 3.75 25.36
C VAL A 86 -28.99 5.06 25.52
N TRP A 87 -27.80 5.16 24.95
CA TRP A 87 -27.02 6.40 24.96
C TRP A 87 -27.76 7.56 24.28
N ARG A 88 -28.41 7.32 23.14
CA ARG A 88 -29.15 8.35 22.38
C ARG A 88 -30.29 8.94 23.20
N GLU A 89 -31.00 8.11 23.96
CA GLU A 89 -32.05 8.58 24.86
C GLU A 89 -31.50 9.40 26.03
N LEU A 90 -30.34 9.04 26.59
CA LEU A 90 -29.66 9.86 27.60
C LEU A 90 -29.23 11.21 27.01
N GLN A 91 -28.66 11.20 25.81
CA GLN A 91 -28.26 12.43 25.12
C GLN A 91 -29.44 13.37 24.88
N LYS A 92 -30.60 12.86 24.45
CA LYS A 92 -31.82 13.68 24.26
C LYS A 92 -32.31 14.32 25.57
N ASN A 93 -32.10 13.63 26.69
CA ASN A 93 -32.59 14.05 28.00
C ASN A 93 -31.54 14.78 28.86
N CYS A 94 -30.35 15.06 28.33
CA CYS A 94 -29.22 15.67 29.07
C CYS A 94 -29.54 17.00 29.76
N LYS A 95 -30.55 17.75 29.30
CA LYS A 95 -30.97 19.04 29.89
C LYS A 95 -31.98 18.88 31.03
N LYS A 96 -32.51 17.68 31.29
CA LYS A 96 -33.55 17.45 32.30
C LYS A 96 -32.91 17.22 33.67
N THR A 97 -33.36 17.97 34.67
CA THR A 97 -32.77 17.95 36.02
C THR A 97 -33.37 16.92 36.97
N GLN A 98 -34.37 16.13 36.54
CA GLN A 98 -35.05 15.17 37.41
C GLN A 98 -34.08 14.08 37.90
N VAL A 99 -34.21 13.69 39.16
CA VAL A 99 -33.34 12.71 39.84
C VAL A 99 -33.32 11.37 39.11
N THR A 100 -34.45 10.97 38.52
CA THR A 100 -34.57 9.73 37.72
C THR A 100 -33.64 9.72 36.51
N PHE A 101 -33.45 10.85 35.81
CA PHE A 101 -32.53 10.93 34.67
C PHE A 101 -31.08 10.92 35.13
N LYS A 102 -30.74 11.67 36.19
CA LYS A 102 -29.38 11.64 36.78
C LYS A 102 -28.99 10.24 37.25
N ASN A 103 -29.91 9.48 37.83
CA ASN A 103 -29.67 8.09 38.23
C ASN A 103 -29.40 7.19 37.01
N ARG A 104 -30.13 7.38 35.89
CA ARG A 104 -29.88 6.64 34.65
C ARG A 104 -28.52 6.97 34.03
N GLU A 105 -28.13 8.24 34.05
CA GLU A 105 -26.79 8.67 33.59
C GLU A 105 -25.69 8.08 34.45
N ASN A 106 -25.82 8.13 35.77
CA ASN A 106 -24.85 7.55 36.69
C ASN A 106 -24.72 6.02 36.52
N ASN A 107 -25.84 5.32 36.31
CA ASN A 107 -25.82 3.89 36.05
C ASN A 107 -25.14 3.59 34.72
N PHE A 108 -25.46 4.33 33.66
CA PHE A 108 -24.81 4.17 32.36
C PHE A 108 -23.30 4.43 32.45
N VAL A 109 -22.86 5.48 33.15
CA VAL A 109 -21.43 5.80 33.34
C VAL A 109 -20.71 4.69 34.11
N LYS A 110 -21.33 4.09 35.13
CA LYS A 110 -20.77 2.93 35.84
C LYS A 110 -20.63 1.71 34.92
N ASP A 111 -21.59 1.53 34.02
CA ASP A 111 -21.59 0.39 33.08
C ASP A 111 -20.64 0.58 31.88
N LEU A 112 -20.16 1.79 31.61
CA LEU A 112 -19.31 2.06 30.45
C LEU A 112 -18.00 1.28 30.48
N ASP A 113 -17.41 1.10 31.66
CA ASP A 113 -16.12 0.41 31.81
C ASP A 113 -16.27 -1.10 32.04
N ASN A 114 -17.50 -1.60 32.11
CA ASN A 114 -17.83 -3.02 32.16
C ASN A 114 -17.62 -3.68 30.78
N LEU A 115 -17.49 -5.01 30.82
CA LEU A 115 -17.32 -5.86 29.64
C LEU A 115 -18.48 -5.71 28.65
N PHE A 116 -18.15 -5.48 27.38
CA PHE A 116 -19.11 -5.64 26.28
C PHE A 116 -19.29 -7.13 25.99
N ASP A 117 -20.09 -7.80 26.83
CA ASP A 117 -20.15 -9.27 26.85
C ASP A 117 -20.91 -9.85 25.63
N ILE A 118 -20.18 -10.47 24.71
CA ILE A 118 -20.74 -11.17 23.55
C ILE A 118 -20.57 -12.69 23.64
N ALA A 119 -20.26 -13.23 24.82
CA ALA A 119 -20.13 -14.67 25.05
C ALA A 119 -21.42 -15.41 24.68
N HIS A 120 -21.28 -16.60 24.10
CA HIS A 120 -22.37 -17.55 23.93
C HIS A 120 -23.00 -17.93 25.28
N ALA A 121 -24.26 -18.37 25.27
CA ALA A 121 -24.95 -18.80 26.51
C ALA A 121 -24.20 -19.99 27.16
N ASP A 122 -23.93 -21.02 26.36
CA ASP A 122 -23.21 -22.23 26.78
C ASP A 122 -21.67 -22.07 26.70
N THR A 123 -21.15 -20.85 26.86
CA THR A 123 -19.70 -20.59 26.72
C THR A 123 -18.88 -21.43 27.69
N PHE A 124 -19.32 -21.62 28.94
CA PHE A 124 -18.58 -22.42 29.92
C PHE A 124 -18.58 -23.93 29.60
N ASP A 125 -19.63 -24.44 28.95
CA ASP A 125 -19.72 -25.85 28.56
C ASP A 125 -18.89 -26.14 27.31
N ARG A 126 -18.70 -25.14 26.45
CA ARG A 126 -17.90 -25.25 25.22
C ARG A 126 -16.40 -25.06 25.44
N MET A 127 -16.00 -24.42 26.53
CA MET A 127 -14.59 -24.20 26.86
C MET A 127 -14.03 -25.38 27.65
N ASN A 128 -12.99 -26.02 27.12
CA ASN A 128 -12.33 -27.16 27.77
C ASN A 128 -11.23 -26.73 28.76
N ILE A 129 -10.68 -25.52 28.60
CA ILE A 129 -9.57 -24.99 29.38
C ILE A 129 -10.14 -24.21 30.56
N GLU A 130 -9.72 -24.55 31.78
CA GLU A 130 -10.26 -23.93 33.01
C GLU A 130 -9.71 -22.51 33.20
N GLU A 131 -8.47 -22.27 32.76
CA GLU A 131 -7.84 -20.95 32.76
C GLU A 131 -8.60 -19.93 31.89
N ASP A 132 -9.15 -20.34 30.75
CA ASP A 132 -9.95 -19.48 29.87
C ASP A 132 -11.31 -19.15 30.52
N LYS A 133 -11.90 -20.09 31.26
CA LYS A 133 -13.11 -19.84 32.07
C LYS A 133 -12.84 -18.85 33.20
N ASP A 134 -11.71 -18.98 33.87
CA ASP A 134 -11.25 -18.05 34.91
C ASP A 134 -10.99 -16.66 34.35
N PHE A 135 -10.39 -16.58 33.15
CA PHE A 135 -10.18 -15.31 32.46
C PHE A 135 -11.52 -14.62 32.17
N LEU A 136 -12.51 -15.33 31.60
CA LEU A 136 -13.84 -14.73 31.35
C LEU A 136 -14.54 -14.29 32.65
N ARG A 137 -14.42 -15.06 33.75
CA ARG A 137 -14.96 -14.65 35.06
C ARG A 137 -14.33 -13.34 35.53
N LYS A 138 -13.00 -13.25 35.51
CA LYS A 138 -12.26 -12.03 35.88
C LYS A 138 -12.59 -10.84 34.98
N GLN A 139 -12.79 -11.06 33.68
CA GLN A 139 -13.20 -10.00 32.76
C GLN A 139 -14.65 -9.51 33.01
N ARG A 140 -15.51 -10.29 33.68
CA ARG A 140 -16.86 -9.86 34.09
C ARG A 140 -16.88 -9.10 35.42
N GLU A 141 -15.81 -9.17 36.20
CA GLU A 141 -15.67 -8.44 37.47
C GLU A 141 -15.38 -6.94 37.24
N ALA A 142 -15.71 -6.12 38.24
CA ALA A 142 -15.42 -4.69 38.20
C ALA A 142 -13.91 -4.45 38.09
N GLY A 143 -13.50 -3.57 37.17
CA GLY A 143 -12.10 -3.31 36.86
C GLY A 143 -11.46 -4.28 35.88
N ARG A 144 -12.18 -5.34 35.46
CA ARG A 144 -11.76 -6.33 34.45
C ARG A 144 -10.32 -6.84 34.64
N PRO A 145 -9.99 -7.43 35.81
CA PRO A 145 -8.65 -7.95 36.08
C PRO A 145 -8.22 -9.02 35.07
N GLY A 146 -6.91 -9.06 34.81
CA GLY A 146 -6.30 -9.96 33.82
C GLY A 146 -6.23 -9.36 32.42
N CYS A 147 -5.26 -9.81 31.64
CA CYS A 147 -5.01 -9.38 30.26
C CYS A 147 -4.63 -10.59 29.40
N LEU A 148 -4.89 -10.50 28.10
CA LEU A 148 -4.43 -11.48 27.12
C LEU A 148 -2.89 -11.42 27.06
N GLY A 149 -2.24 -12.55 27.33
CA GLY A 149 -0.79 -12.72 27.20
C GLY A 149 -0.35 -13.02 25.77
N GLY A 150 0.95 -13.23 25.56
CA GLY A 150 1.50 -13.68 24.27
C GLY A 150 1.01 -15.08 23.88
N ILE A 151 1.02 -15.39 22.59
CA ILE A 151 0.59 -16.69 22.06
C ILE A 151 1.48 -17.81 22.63
N ASP A 152 0.87 -18.79 23.31
CA ASP A 152 1.57 -20.01 23.71
C ASP A 152 1.87 -20.87 22.48
N LYS A 153 3.13 -20.81 22.03
CA LYS A 153 3.62 -21.51 20.84
C LYS A 153 3.37 -23.02 20.90
N LYS A 154 3.47 -23.64 22.08
CA LYS A 154 3.31 -25.10 22.22
C LYS A 154 1.86 -25.52 22.03
N LEU A 155 0.92 -24.71 22.52
CA LEU A 155 -0.51 -24.96 22.36
C LEU A 155 -0.95 -24.70 20.91
N ALA A 156 -0.45 -23.62 20.30
CA ALA A 156 -0.73 -23.28 18.91
C ALA A 156 -0.25 -24.37 17.92
N GLU A 157 0.98 -24.87 18.08
CA GLU A 157 1.52 -25.96 17.25
C GLU A 157 0.68 -27.25 17.36
N LYS A 158 0.23 -27.60 18.58
CA LYS A 158 -0.59 -28.80 18.81
C LYS A 158 -1.97 -28.68 18.16
N GLU A 159 -2.56 -27.49 18.16
CA GLU A 159 -3.86 -27.24 17.53
C GLU A 159 -3.78 -27.18 16.00
N GLU A 160 -2.70 -26.63 15.45
CA GLU A 160 -2.43 -26.67 14.01
C GLU A 160 -2.34 -28.11 13.52
N GLN A 161 -1.59 -28.96 14.24
CA GLN A 161 -1.51 -30.38 13.95
C GLN A 161 -2.86 -31.11 14.05
N VAL A 162 -3.77 -30.68 14.93
CA VAL A 162 -5.13 -31.25 15.01
C VAL A 162 -6.00 -30.76 13.86
N ARG A 163 -5.89 -29.48 13.46
CA ARG A 163 -6.62 -28.90 12.34
C ARG A 163 -6.22 -29.57 11.03
N GLN A 164 -4.92 -29.78 10.82
CA GLN A 164 -4.36 -30.44 9.66
C GLN A 164 -4.85 -31.89 9.55
N ARG A 165 -4.86 -32.63 10.68
CA ARG A 165 -5.45 -33.97 10.75
C ARG A 165 -6.95 -34.00 10.42
N ARG A 166 -7.74 -33.01 10.85
CA ARG A 166 -9.17 -32.92 10.51
C ARG A 166 -9.40 -32.64 9.02
N LEU A 167 -8.60 -31.73 8.44
CA LEU A 167 -8.66 -31.43 7.01
C LEU A 167 -8.29 -32.67 6.18
N GLU A 168 -7.24 -33.39 6.57
CA GLU A 168 -6.86 -34.67 5.94
C GLU A 168 -7.96 -35.72 6.07
N GLU A 169 -8.64 -35.80 7.23
CA GLU A 169 -9.76 -36.73 7.44
C GLU A 169 -11.00 -36.35 6.61
N GLU A 170 -11.33 -35.06 6.50
CA GLU A 170 -12.38 -34.58 5.62
C GLU A 170 -12.06 -34.84 4.15
N GLU A 171 -10.82 -34.62 3.72
CA GLU A 171 -10.35 -34.93 2.37
C GLU A 171 -10.45 -36.44 2.09
N ARG A 172 -10.13 -37.28 3.08
CA ARG A 172 -10.33 -38.74 3.02
C ARG A 172 -11.80 -39.11 2.85
N LYS A 173 -12.69 -38.47 3.60
CA LYS A 173 -14.15 -38.69 3.54
C LYS A 173 -14.73 -38.24 2.19
N VAL A 174 -14.24 -37.13 1.63
CA VAL A 174 -14.62 -36.67 0.29
C VAL A 174 -14.17 -37.66 -0.77
N LYS A 175 -12.88 -38.05 -0.77
CA LYS A 175 -12.36 -39.08 -1.70
C LYS A 175 -13.11 -40.41 -1.60
N GLN A 176 -13.48 -40.83 -0.39
CA GLN A 176 -14.25 -42.06 -0.19
C GLN A 176 -15.69 -41.94 -0.72
N ARG A 177 -16.34 -40.79 -0.58
CA ARG A 177 -17.66 -40.53 -1.18
C ARG A 177 -17.59 -40.48 -2.70
N GLU A 178 -16.55 -39.89 -3.26
CA GLU A 178 -16.31 -39.87 -4.72
C GLU A 178 -16.08 -41.28 -5.26
N LEU A 179 -15.27 -42.10 -4.59
CA LEU A 179 -15.05 -43.51 -4.95
C LEU A 179 -16.35 -44.34 -4.93
N LEU A 180 -17.22 -44.12 -3.92
CA LEU A 180 -18.52 -44.79 -3.82
C LEU A 180 -19.52 -44.32 -4.89
N ALA A 181 -19.45 -43.04 -5.29
CA ALA A 181 -20.26 -42.51 -6.39
C ALA A 181 -19.84 -43.11 -7.75
N VAL A 182 -18.54 -43.25 -7.98
CA VAL A 182 -17.98 -43.88 -9.21
C VAL A 182 -18.30 -45.37 -9.29
N ALA A 183 -18.28 -46.09 -8.16
CA ALA A 183 -18.67 -47.50 -8.10
C ALA A 183 -20.17 -47.74 -8.35
N SER A 184 -21.02 -46.72 -8.15
CA SER A 184 -22.46 -46.82 -8.38
C SER A 184 -22.85 -46.61 -9.86
N THR A 185 -21.93 -46.10 -10.70
CA THR A 185 -22.18 -45.80 -12.12
C THR A 185 -21.60 -46.85 -13.09
N SER A 186 -20.93 -47.91 -12.60
CA SER A 186 -20.20 -48.86 -13.45
C SER A 186 -21.02 -50.08 -13.92
N SER A 187 -22.31 -49.92 -14.19
CA SER A 187 -23.13 -50.93 -14.88
C SER A 187 -23.76 -50.30 -16.12
N ILE A 188 -22.97 -50.16 -17.20
CA ILE A 188 -23.31 -50.37 -18.62
C ILE A 188 -22.10 -49.95 -19.49
N ASP A 189 -21.44 -51.00 -19.99
CA ASP A 189 -20.82 -51.23 -21.29
C ASP A 189 -19.88 -50.18 -21.97
N SER A 190 -18.61 -50.54 -21.95
CA SER A 190 -17.67 -50.70 -23.08
C SER A 190 -17.86 -49.87 -24.36
N LEU A 191 -16.88 -49.01 -24.69
CA LEU A 191 -16.07 -49.15 -25.93
C LEU A 191 -14.89 -48.15 -25.95
N GLU A 192 -13.78 -48.64 -26.47
CA GLU A 192 -12.41 -48.12 -26.47
C GLU A 192 -12.22 -46.78 -27.21
N CYS A 193 -11.22 -45.98 -26.81
CA CYS A 193 -10.00 -45.72 -27.61
C CYS A 193 -9.23 -44.46 -27.15
N LEU A 194 -7.95 -44.70 -26.81
CA LEU A 194 -6.74 -43.96 -27.18
C LEU A 194 -6.65 -42.43 -27.00
N GLU A 195 -5.69 -42.08 -26.16
CA GLU A 195 -5.01 -40.80 -26.03
C GLU A 195 -4.61 -40.21 -27.40
N ASN A 196 -4.90 -38.92 -27.60
CA ASN A 196 -4.06 -38.05 -28.40
C ASN A 196 -4.11 -36.62 -27.86
N SER A 197 -2.91 -36.05 -27.78
CA SER A 197 -2.58 -34.70 -27.36
C SER A 197 -3.06 -33.69 -28.41
N ASP A 198 -3.90 -32.74 -27.99
CA ASP A 198 -4.36 -31.65 -28.86
C ASP A 198 -3.27 -30.57 -29.01
N GLU A 199 -2.62 -30.54 -30.18
CA GLU A 199 -2.07 -29.32 -30.77
C GLU A 199 -3.17 -28.64 -31.61
N GLU A 200 -3.49 -27.39 -31.27
CA GLU A 200 -4.42 -26.55 -32.03
C GLU A 200 -3.87 -26.25 -33.45
N GLN A 201 -4.50 -26.84 -34.47
CA GLN A 201 -4.39 -26.37 -35.86
C GLN A 201 -5.69 -25.68 -36.29
N ILE A 202 -5.56 -24.39 -36.59
CA ILE A 202 -6.58 -23.55 -37.23
C ILE A 202 -6.72 -23.98 -38.69
N SER A 203 -7.91 -24.46 -39.05
CA SER A 203 -8.34 -24.68 -40.44
C SER A 203 -8.68 -23.35 -41.11
N ASN A 204 -8.01 -23.01 -42.22
CA ASN A 204 -8.51 -22.05 -43.18
C ASN A 204 -8.51 -22.68 -44.58
N SER A 205 -9.69 -22.67 -45.19
CA SER A 205 -10.03 -23.20 -46.50
C SER A 205 -9.29 -22.51 -47.64
N VAL A 206 -8.92 -23.33 -48.62
CA VAL A 206 -8.30 -23.05 -49.92
C VAL A 206 -9.01 -21.96 -50.73
N LEU A 207 -8.27 -20.95 -51.22
CA LEU A 207 -8.11 -20.67 -52.67
C LEU A 207 -7.09 -19.52 -52.89
N SER A 208 -5.88 -19.85 -53.34
CA SER A 208 -5.07 -18.89 -54.10
C SER A 208 -4.11 -19.61 -55.04
N THR A 209 -4.17 -19.12 -56.27
CA THR A 209 -3.47 -19.50 -57.48
C THR A 209 -1.96 -19.59 -57.28
N GLN A 210 -1.35 -20.65 -57.81
CA GLN A 210 0.09 -20.83 -57.85
C GLN A 210 0.74 -19.72 -58.68
N ILE A 211 1.52 -18.87 -58.02
CA ILE A 211 2.58 -18.06 -58.63
C ILE A 211 3.90 -18.66 -58.09
N PRO A 212 4.84 -19.12 -58.94
CA PRO A 212 6.14 -19.60 -58.47
C PRO A 212 6.92 -18.41 -57.91
N CYS A 213 7.06 -18.34 -56.58
CA CYS A 213 7.99 -17.43 -55.92
C CYS A 213 9.23 -18.24 -55.53
N PRO A 214 10.45 -17.82 -55.87
CA PRO A 214 11.65 -18.60 -55.60
C PRO A 214 11.85 -18.74 -54.08
N GLU A 215 11.91 -19.98 -53.62
CA GLU A 215 12.28 -20.33 -52.25
C GLU A 215 13.68 -19.82 -51.95
N LYS A 216 13.78 -18.62 -51.36
CA LYS A 216 14.99 -18.22 -50.66
C LYS A 216 15.05 -19.00 -49.35
N SER A 217 15.76 -20.12 -49.36
CA SER A 217 16.24 -20.75 -48.14
C SER A 217 17.19 -19.77 -47.43
N SER A 218 16.66 -18.88 -46.59
CA SER A 218 17.51 -17.98 -45.81
C SER A 218 18.29 -18.83 -44.81
N LYS A 219 19.54 -19.15 -45.12
CA LYS A 219 20.45 -19.79 -44.17
C LYS A 219 20.57 -18.85 -42.97
N ARG A 220 20.12 -19.31 -41.80
CA ARG A 220 20.21 -18.53 -40.56
C ARG A 220 21.68 -18.46 -40.16
N GLY A 221 22.22 -17.26 -40.01
CA GLY A 221 23.57 -17.06 -39.51
C GLY A 221 23.81 -17.79 -38.18
N THR A 222 24.90 -18.54 -38.11
CA THR A 222 25.23 -19.44 -36.99
C THR A 222 26.34 -18.89 -36.08
N LYS A 223 27.08 -17.87 -36.53
CA LYS A 223 28.20 -17.32 -35.74
C LYS A 223 27.67 -16.48 -34.58
N SER A 224 27.85 -16.99 -33.37
CA SER A 224 27.51 -16.27 -32.14
C SER A 224 28.56 -15.21 -31.84
N PHE A 225 28.17 -13.93 -31.85
CA PHE A 225 29.02 -12.80 -31.43
C PHE A 225 28.43 -12.05 -30.22
N ILE A 226 27.28 -12.50 -29.71
CA ILE A 226 26.54 -11.76 -28.70
C ILE A 226 27.06 -12.13 -27.31
N THR A 227 27.72 -11.16 -26.68
CA THR A 227 28.26 -11.28 -25.33
C THR A 227 27.34 -10.58 -24.31
N PRO A 228 27.40 -10.95 -23.01
CA PRO A 228 26.70 -10.20 -21.95
C PRO A 228 27.03 -8.70 -21.96
N LYS A 229 28.28 -8.35 -22.30
CA LYS A 229 28.75 -6.96 -22.43
C LYS A 229 28.02 -6.22 -23.56
N LEU A 230 27.82 -6.85 -24.71
CA LEU A 230 27.06 -6.27 -25.81
C LEU A 230 25.60 -6.02 -25.41
N VAL A 231 24.94 -7.02 -24.80
CA VAL A 231 23.56 -6.89 -24.33
C VAL A 231 23.42 -5.74 -23.32
N ALA A 232 24.35 -5.66 -22.36
CA ALA A 232 24.38 -4.57 -21.38
C ALA A 232 24.57 -3.19 -22.01
N ALA A 233 25.40 -3.08 -23.06
CA ALA A 233 25.59 -1.82 -23.79
C ALA A 233 24.31 -1.39 -24.53
N LEU A 234 23.65 -2.32 -25.24
CA LEU A 234 22.39 -2.05 -25.93
C LEU A 234 21.29 -1.57 -24.97
N ASP A 235 21.21 -2.18 -23.78
CA ASP A 235 20.24 -1.81 -22.74
C ASP A 235 20.58 -0.44 -22.10
N ARG A 236 21.86 -0.18 -21.80
CA ARG A 236 22.31 1.09 -21.21
C ARG A 236 22.10 2.28 -22.15
N CYS A 237 22.29 2.07 -23.45
CA CYS A 237 22.02 3.07 -24.48
C CYS A 237 20.53 3.18 -24.85
N GLN A 238 19.65 2.42 -24.20
CA GLN A 238 18.20 2.42 -24.43
C GLN A 238 17.80 2.16 -25.89
N LEU A 239 18.61 1.37 -26.62
CA LEU A 239 18.33 1.08 -28.03
C LEU A 239 17.11 0.19 -28.16
N SER A 240 16.21 0.54 -29.08
CA SER A 240 15.09 -0.35 -29.43
C SER A 240 15.61 -1.62 -30.12
N ILE A 241 14.78 -2.66 -30.22
CA ILE A 241 15.16 -3.89 -30.95
C ILE A 241 15.52 -3.54 -32.40
N ARG A 242 14.80 -2.59 -33.03
CA ARG A 242 15.06 -2.15 -34.41
C ARG A 242 16.39 -1.42 -34.53
N ASP A 243 16.66 -0.48 -33.64
CA ASP A 243 17.92 0.28 -33.66
C ASP A 243 19.10 -0.63 -33.34
N SER A 244 18.90 -1.63 -32.47
CA SER A 244 19.91 -2.65 -32.21
C SER A 244 20.24 -3.46 -33.47
N VAL A 245 19.23 -3.90 -34.24
CA VAL A 245 19.47 -4.58 -35.53
C VAL A 245 20.24 -3.65 -36.47
N TYR A 246 19.80 -2.40 -36.59
CA TYR A 246 20.38 -1.42 -37.52
C TYR A 246 21.86 -1.13 -37.21
N VAL A 247 22.17 -0.81 -35.96
CA VAL A 247 23.55 -0.53 -35.51
C VAL A 247 24.43 -1.74 -35.68
N LEU A 248 23.96 -2.94 -35.30
CA LEU A 248 24.76 -4.16 -35.43
C LEU A 248 25.02 -4.52 -36.89
N HIS A 249 24.04 -4.34 -37.77
CA HIS A 249 24.21 -4.56 -39.21
C HIS A 249 25.26 -3.62 -39.80
N ALA A 250 25.16 -2.32 -39.51
CA ALA A 250 26.11 -1.31 -39.98
C ALA A 250 27.54 -1.58 -39.50
N VAL A 251 27.72 -2.05 -38.26
CA VAL A 251 29.03 -2.42 -37.72
C VAL A 251 29.63 -3.64 -38.43
N VAL A 252 28.83 -4.67 -38.68
CA VAL A 252 29.29 -5.88 -39.39
C VAL A 252 29.73 -5.54 -40.82
N GLU A 253 28.95 -4.71 -41.51
CA GLU A 253 29.28 -4.21 -42.86
C GLU A 253 30.56 -3.37 -42.87
N ALA A 254 30.72 -2.46 -41.89
CA ALA A 254 31.92 -1.63 -41.77
C ALA A 254 33.20 -2.45 -41.46
N LEU A 255 33.06 -3.63 -40.86
CA LEU A 255 34.17 -4.56 -40.60
C LEU A 255 34.47 -5.49 -41.79
N GLY A 256 33.75 -5.34 -42.92
CA GLY A 256 33.93 -6.19 -44.11
C GLY A 256 33.45 -7.63 -43.91
N LEU A 257 32.56 -7.87 -42.95
CA LEU A 257 32.00 -9.18 -42.66
C LEU A 257 30.62 -9.35 -43.32
N ASN A 258 30.27 -10.59 -43.70
CA ASN A 258 28.94 -10.87 -44.26
C ASN A 258 27.87 -10.86 -43.16
N SER A 259 26.83 -10.05 -43.33
CA SER A 259 25.69 -9.95 -42.40
C SER A 259 24.95 -11.27 -42.21
N ASP A 260 24.88 -12.10 -43.25
CA ASP A 260 24.17 -13.38 -43.26
C ASP A 260 24.83 -14.44 -42.38
N ASP A 261 26.12 -14.26 -42.02
CA ASP A 261 26.83 -15.17 -41.13
C ASP A 261 26.36 -15.05 -39.67
N PHE A 262 25.71 -13.95 -39.31
CA PHE A 262 25.34 -13.62 -37.93
C PHE A 262 23.83 -13.61 -37.71
N PRO A 263 23.33 -13.98 -36.51
CA PRO A 263 21.90 -13.98 -36.19
C PRO A 263 21.36 -12.56 -35.88
N ILE A 264 21.58 -11.60 -36.78
CA ILE A 264 21.18 -10.18 -36.63
C ILE A 264 19.77 -9.98 -37.18
N ASN A 265 18.77 -10.45 -36.43
CA ASN A 265 17.37 -10.19 -36.73
C ASN A 265 16.58 -9.88 -35.45
N LYS A 266 15.39 -9.29 -35.62
CA LYS A 266 14.57 -8.78 -34.51
C LYS A 266 14.29 -9.87 -33.45
N SER A 267 13.87 -11.06 -33.89
CA SER A 267 13.51 -12.16 -32.98
C SER A 267 14.74 -12.71 -32.24
N SER A 268 15.89 -12.82 -32.91
CA SER A 268 17.12 -13.30 -32.27
C SER A 268 17.65 -12.30 -31.25
N ILE A 269 17.68 -11.00 -31.59
CA ILE A 269 18.07 -9.94 -30.62
C ILE A 269 17.10 -9.90 -29.44
N GLN A 270 15.79 -9.99 -29.69
CA GLN A 270 14.79 -10.02 -28.62
C GLN A 270 15.01 -11.19 -27.67
N ARG A 271 15.12 -12.42 -28.20
CA ARG A 271 15.35 -13.63 -27.41
C ARG A 271 16.62 -13.51 -26.56
N ILE A 272 17.70 -13.02 -27.15
CA ILE A 272 19.00 -12.93 -26.48
C ILE A 272 19.00 -11.84 -25.41
N ARG A 273 18.37 -10.68 -25.66
CA ARG A 273 18.17 -9.64 -24.62
C ARG A 273 17.31 -10.16 -23.48
N THR A 274 16.22 -10.90 -23.77
CA THR A 274 15.39 -11.51 -22.73
C THR A 274 16.18 -12.50 -21.88
N GLN A 275 16.96 -13.39 -22.49
CA GLN A 275 17.80 -14.35 -21.77
C GLN A 275 18.89 -13.65 -20.93
N GLY A 276 19.53 -12.63 -21.48
CA GLY A 276 20.54 -11.84 -20.77
C GLY A 276 19.97 -11.12 -19.56
N ARG A 277 18.77 -10.53 -19.69
CA ARG A 277 18.06 -9.89 -18.56
C ARG A 277 17.64 -10.90 -17.50
N LYS A 278 17.15 -12.08 -17.90
CA LYS A 278 16.79 -13.17 -16.97
C LYS A 278 18.02 -13.60 -16.15
N SER A 279 19.12 -13.92 -16.83
CA SER A 279 20.37 -14.34 -16.18
C SER A 279 20.93 -13.25 -15.25
N ARG A 280 20.83 -11.98 -15.66
CA ARG A 280 21.23 -10.84 -14.81
C ARG A 280 20.34 -10.68 -13.58
N ALA A 281 19.03 -10.85 -13.72
CA ALA A 281 18.09 -10.79 -12.61
C ALA A 281 18.35 -11.91 -11.59
N GLU A 282 18.62 -13.13 -12.06
CA GLU A 282 19.02 -14.26 -11.22
C GLU A 282 20.33 -14.00 -10.47
N ALA A 283 21.33 -13.42 -11.15
CA ALA A 283 22.59 -13.04 -10.52
C ALA A 283 22.40 -11.97 -9.43
N ILE A 284 21.60 -10.94 -9.70
CA ILE A 284 21.26 -9.90 -8.70
C ILE A 284 20.55 -10.51 -7.49
N LYS A 285 19.58 -11.41 -7.74
CA LYS A 285 18.84 -12.09 -6.67
C LYS A 285 19.77 -12.93 -5.80
N THR A 286 20.69 -13.66 -6.40
CA THR A 286 21.68 -14.48 -5.69
C THR A 286 22.64 -13.62 -4.86
N ASP A 287 23.16 -12.53 -5.44
CA ASP A 287 24.04 -11.59 -4.74
C ASP A 287 23.37 -10.92 -3.54
N PHE A 288 22.09 -10.56 -3.70
CA PHE A 288 21.26 -10.02 -2.62
C PHE A 288 21.06 -11.05 -1.51
N GLN A 289 20.79 -12.31 -1.86
CA GLN A 289 20.59 -13.40 -0.89
C GLN A 289 21.85 -13.76 -0.10
N ASN A 290 23.04 -13.59 -0.68
CA ASN A 290 24.30 -13.87 0.01
C ASN A 290 24.63 -12.84 1.11
N ASN A 291 24.03 -11.65 1.07
CA ASN A 291 24.31 -10.55 2.00
C ASN A 291 23.03 -10.10 2.74
N LEU A 292 22.16 -11.06 3.05
CA LEU A 292 20.83 -10.76 3.58
C LEU A 292 20.90 -10.41 5.08
N PRO A 293 20.44 -9.21 5.49
CA PRO A 293 20.44 -8.82 6.90
C PRO A 293 19.26 -9.43 7.66
N ASP A 294 19.25 -9.25 8.99
CA ASP A 294 18.16 -9.70 9.85
C ASP A 294 16.92 -8.80 9.82
N VAL A 295 17.08 -7.53 9.42
CA VAL A 295 16.01 -6.53 9.39
C VAL A 295 15.93 -5.91 8.00
N ILE A 296 14.76 -6.04 7.37
CA ILE A 296 14.49 -5.45 6.05
C ILE A 296 13.29 -4.51 6.13
N THR A 297 13.40 -3.36 5.47
CA THR A 297 12.26 -2.47 5.21
C THR A 297 11.75 -2.71 3.79
N VAL A 298 10.46 -2.96 3.64
CA VAL A 298 9.82 -3.02 2.33
C VAL A 298 9.11 -1.69 2.04
N HIS A 299 9.38 -1.13 0.87
CA HIS A 299 8.81 0.12 0.37
C HIS A 299 7.98 -0.15 -0.87
N TRP A 300 6.87 0.57 -1.01
CA TRP A 300 6.10 0.57 -2.25
C TRP A 300 5.42 1.91 -2.53
N ASP A 301 5.30 2.23 -3.81
CA ASP A 301 4.61 3.43 -4.30
C ASP A 301 3.93 3.12 -5.65
N GLY A 302 2.70 3.58 -5.85
CA GLY A 302 1.92 3.33 -7.06
C GLY A 302 2.30 4.27 -8.21
N LYS A 303 2.36 3.75 -9.44
CA LYS A 303 2.55 4.57 -10.64
C LYS A 303 1.72 4.08 -11.83
N LEU A 304 0.96 4.99 -12.41
CA LEU A 304 0.34 4.80 -13.72
C LEU A 304 1.40 4.89 -14.83
N LEU A 305 1.65 3.77 -15.51
CA LEU A 305 2.55 3.68 -16.66
C LEU A 305 1.79 3.28 -17.94
N PRO A 306 2.24 3.69 -19.14
CA PRO A 306 1.64 3.25 -20.40
C PRO A 306 1.64 1.72 -20.51
N GLY A 307 0.51 1.14 -20.91
CA GLY A 307 0.38 -0.29 -21.14
C GLY A 307 1.12 -0.75 -22.40
N LEU A 308 1.57 -2.00 -22.39
CA LEU A 308 2.27 -2.62 -23.53
C LEU A 308 1.32 -2.88 -24.72
N ASP A 309 0.04 -3.10 -24.44
CA ASP A 309 -0.94 -3.66 -25.39
C ASP A 309 -1.68 -2.55 -26.17
N VAL A 310 -1.96 -1.41 -25.51
CA VAL A 310 -2.65 -0.27 -26.11
C VAL A 310 -1.97 1.01 -25.65
N ARG A 311 -1.46 1.79 -26.62
CA ARG A 311 -0.65 3.00 -26.41
C ARG A 311 -1.37 4.09 -25.59
N SER A 312 -2.69 4.03 -25.47
CA SER A 312 -3.54 4.94 -24.68
C SER A 312 -3.96 4.41 -23.31
N SER A 313 -3.80 3.11 -23.02
CA SER A 313 -4.18 2.54 -21.71
C SER A 313 -3.08 2.83 -20.69
N LYS A 314 -3.41 3.49 -19.58
CA LYS A 314 -2.51 3.57 -18.42
C LYS A 314 -2.79 2.35 -17.52
N LYS A 315 -1.74 1.64 -17.14
CA LYS A 315 -1.80 0.48 -16.25
C LYS A 315 -1.09 0.84 -14.95
N GLU A 316 -1.73 0.50 -13.83
CA GLU A 316 -1.12 0.65 -12.51
C GLU A 316 0.05 -0.33 -12.38
N ARG A 317 1.18 0.18 -11.89
CA ARG A 317 2.40 -0.56 -11.63
C ARG A 317 2.87 -0.22 -10.23
N LEU A 318 3.26 -1.24 -9.49
CA LEU A 318 3.68 -1.09 -8.10
C LEU A 318 5.16 -1.46 -7.96
N PRO A 319 6.09 -0.50 -8.09
CA PRO A 319 7.45 -0.67 -7.61
C PRO A 319 7.47 -1.16 -6.15
N ILE A 320 8.16 -2.27 -5.91
CA ILE A 320 8.40 -2.83 -4.57
C ILE A 320 9.91 -2.89 -4.36
N ILE A 321 10.39 -2.23 -3.32
CA ILE A 321 11.81 -2.09 -3.01
C ILE A 321 12.07 -2.64 -1.61
N ALA A 322 13.10 -3.45 -1.45
CA ALA A 322 13.66 -3.78 -0.15
C ALA A 322 14.85 -2.86 0.12
N SER A 323 14.91 -2.28 1.32
CA SER A 323 16.09 -1.54 1.78
C SER A 323 16.60 -2.10 3.10
N PHE A 324 17.91 -2.05 3.25
CA PHE A 324 18.62 -2.32 4.49
C PHE A 324 19.98 -1.62 4.47
N ASP A 325 20.46 -1.20 5.63
CA ASP A 325 21.66 -0.37 5.75
C ASP A 325 21.63 0.79 4.71
N ASP A 326 22.67 0.89 3.88
CA ASP A 326 22.78 1.85 2.78
C ASP A 326 22.47 1.23 1.39
N ARG A 327 21.78 0.08 1.36
CA ARG A 327 21.46 -0.64 0.12
C ARG A 327 19.96 -0.64 -0.15
N GLU A 328 19.63 -0.51 -1.43
CA GLU A 328 18.27 -0.61 -1.96
C GLU A 328 18.23 -1.62 -3.10
N GLN A 329 17.23 -2.50 -3.09
CA GLN A 329 17.01 -3.49 -4.13
C GLN A 329 15.57 -3.46 -4.61
N LEU A 330 15.40 -3.24 -5.91
CA LEU A 330 14.11 -3.39 -6.57
C LEU A 330 13.76 -4.89 -6.64
N LEU A 331 12.69 -5.30 -5.97
CA LEU A 331 12.22 -6.69 -5.96
C LEU A 331 11.36 -7.00 -7.18
N ALA A 332 10.38 -6.13 -7.44
CA ALA A 332 9.42 -6.31 -8.52
C ALA A 332 8.73 -5.00 -8.91
N VAL A 333 8.14 -4.98 -10.12
CA VAL A 333 7.26 -3.91 -10.59
C VAL A 333 5.97 -4.53 -11.18
N PRO A 334 5.17 -5.26 -10.38
CA PRO A 334 3.98 -5.95 -10.84
C PRO A 334 2.94 -5.01 -11.45
N LYS A 335 2.23 -5.51 -12.46
CA LYS A 335 0.96 -4.94 -12.93
C LYS A 335 -0.10 -5.21 -11.88
N LEU A 336 -0.80 -4.17 -11.44
CA LEU A 336 -1.98 -4.34 -10.61
C LEU A 336 -3.25 -4.35 -11.46
N GLU A 337 -4.22 -5.16 -11.05
CA GLU A 337 -5.58 -5.15 -11.61
C GLU A 337 -6.36 -3.91 -11.12
N SER A 338 -6.12 -3.50 -9.87
CA SER A 338 -6.63 -2.27 -9.29
C SER A 338 -5.66 -1.72 -8.25
N SER A 339 -5.78 -0.44 -7.91
CA SER A 339 -5.00 0.22 -6.85
C SER A 339 -5.50 -0.11 -5.43
N SER A 340 -6.37 -1.11 -5.25
CA SER A 340 -6.89 -1.46 -3.93
C SER A 340 -5.83 -2.12 -3.04
N GLY A 341 -5.93 -1.90 -1.73
CA GLY A 341 -4.97 -2.45 -0.77
C GLY A 341 -4.82 -3.97 -0.83
N LYS A 342 -5.90 -4.68 -1.16
CA LYS A 342 -5.86 -6.15 -1.37
C LYS A 342 -4.93 -6.56 -2.52
N HIS A 343 -5.01 -5.89 -3.67
CA HIS A 343 -4.14 -6.21 -4.81
C HIS A 343 -2.70 -5.78 -4.56
N GLN A 344 -2.50 -4.65 -3.88
CA GLN A 344 -1.18 -4.19 -3.47
C GLN A 344 -0.53 -5.19 -2.51
N ALA A 345 -1.21 -5.57 -1.42
CA ALA A 345 -0.71 -6.55 -0.44
C ALA A 345 -0.40 -7.91 -1.09
N LYS A 346 -1.27 -8.40 -1.98
CA LYS A 346 -1.01 -9.65 -2.73
C LYS A 346 0.28 -9.55 -3.55
N ALA A 347 0.45 -8.45 -4.29
CA ALA A 347 1.63 -8.24 -5.12
C ALA A 347 2.91 -8.11 -4.29
N ILE A 348 2.85 -7.43 -3.15
CA ILE A 348 3.97 -7.30 -2.19
C ILE A 348 4.31 -8.66 -1.61
N SER A 349 3.32 -9.39 -1.10
CA SER A 349 3.50 -10.73 -0.54
C SER A 349 4.15 -11.67 -1.56
N THR A 350 3.65 -11.74 -2.80
CA THR A 350 4.28 -12.54 -3.86
C THR A 350 5.74 -12.16 -4.07
N ALA A 351 6.07 -10.86 -4.15
CA ALA A 351 7.46 -10.43 -4.31
C ALA A 351 8.35 -10.81 -3.09
N LEU A 352 7.82 -10.74 -1.87
CA LEU A 352 8.55 -11.13 -0.67
C LEU A 352 8.79 -12.64 -0.61
N PHE A 353 7.79 -13.46 -0.96
CA PHE A 353 7.96 -14.91 -1.06
C PHE A 353 8.92 -15.30 -2.17
N ASP A 354 8.80 -14.70 -3.35
CA ASP A 354 9.71 -14.94 -4.48
C ASP A 354 11.17 -14.70 -4.09
N TRP A 355 11.44 -13.67 -3.28
CA TRP A 355 12.79 -13.32 -2.85
C TRP A 355 13.24 -14.00 -1.54
N ASN A 356 12.40 -14.82 -0.91
CA ASN A 356 12.63 -15.42 0.41
C ASN A 356 12.87 -14.37 1.51
N LEU A 357 12.04 -13.32 1.57
CA LEU A 357 12.14 -12.21 2.54
C LEU A 357 10.97 -12.16 3.53
N HIS A 358 9.99 -13.05 3.38
CA HIS A 358 8.71 -13.02 4.10
C HIS A 358 8.86 -13.10 5.63
N ASP A 359 9.92 -13.73 6.14
CA ASP A 359 10.30 -13.85 7.55
C ASP A 359 11.22 -12.72 8.05
N LYS A 360 11.91 -12.02 7.13
CA LYS A 360 12.93 -10.98 7.43
C LYS A 360 12.40 -9.54 7.43
N VAL A 361 11.30 -9.27 6.71
CA VAL A 361 10.70 -7.91 6.67
C VAL A 361 10.18 -7.52 8.05
N GLN A 362 10.63 -6.41 8.63
CA GLN A 362 10.09 -5.93 9.92
C GLN A 362 9.39 -4.58 9.78
N ILE A 363 9.68 -3.85 8.70
CA ILE A 363 9.24 -2.47 8.51
C ILE A 363 8.58 -2.34 7.15
N MET A 364 7.45 -1.65 7.11
CA MET A 364 6.72 -1.26 5.91
C MET A 364 6.82 0.25 5.73
N CYS A 365 7.06 0.71 4.50
CA CYS A 365 7.08 2.14 4.19
C CYS A 365 6.28 2.44 2.92
N CYS A 366 5.21 3.21 3.07
CA CYS A 366 4.29 3.55 2.00
C CYS A 366 3.62 4.92 2.24
N ASP A 367 2.92 5.45 1.24
CA ASP A 367 2.07 6.63 1.45
C ASP A 367 0.92 6.33 2.44
N THR A 368 0.28 7.38 2.96
CA THR A 368 -0.80 7.25 3.95
C THR A 368 -2.18 7.21 3.30
N THR A 369 -2.28 6.68 2.07
CA THR A 369 -3.57 6.53 1.39
C THR A 369 -4.41 5.45 2.06
N ALA A 370 -5.74 5.56 1.98
CA ALA A 370 -6.65 4.55 2.53
C ALA A 370 -6.43 3.15 1.92
N SER A 371 -5.97 3.07 0.67
CA SER A 371 -5.55 1.80 0.05
C SER A 371 -4.36 1.16 0.74
N ASN A 372 -3.48 1.93 1.37
CA ASN A 372 -2.30 1.40 2.05
C ASN A 372 -2.52 1.23 3.55
N THR A 373 -3.06 2.25 4.22
CA THR A 373 -3.19 2.30 5.68
C THR A 373 -4.62 2.06 6.18
N GLY A 374 -5.54 1.72 5.29
CA GLY A 374 -6.92 1.38 5.65
C GLY A 374 -7.00 0.23 6.65
N ARG A 375 -7.77 0.42 7.72
CA ARG A 375 -7.87 -0.53 8.84
C ARG A 375 -8.18 -1.97 8.44
N PHE A 376 -9.14 -2.16 7.53
CA PHE A 376 -9.66 -3.49 7.18
C PHE A 376 -9.21 -3.98 5.80
N SER A 377 -8.94 -3.05 4.89
CA SER A 377 -8.67 -3.33 3.48
C SER A 377 -7.40 -2.68 2.96
N GLY A 378 -6.65 -2.02 3.85
CA GLY A 378 -5.37 -1.41 3.53
C GLY A 378 -4.29 -2.47 3.34
N ALA A 379 -3.35 -2.18 2.45
CA ALA A 379 -2.27 -3.10 2.12
C ALA A 379 -1.46 -3.51 3.36
N CYS A 380 -1.19 -2.58 4.29
CA CYS A 380 -0.42 -2.84 5.51
C CYS A 380 -1.11 -3.86 6.41
N ALA A 381 -2.39 -3.63 6.73
CA ALA A 381 -3.18 -4.52 7.59
C ALA A 381 -3.32 -5.92 6.98
N ILE A 382 -3.50 -6.02 5.66
CA ILE A 382 -3.57 -7.30 4.96
C ILE A 382 -2.20 -7.99 4.95
N LEU A 383 -1.11 -7.24 4.81
CA LEU A 383 0.24 -7.81 4.79
C LEU A 383 0.64 -8.37 6.16
N GLU A 384 0.32 -7.69 7.27
CA GLU A 384 0.51 -8.21 8.63
C GLU A 384 -0.29 -9.49 8.86
N GLN A 385 -1.54 -9.54 8.41
CA GLN A 385 -2.36 -10.76 8.46
C GLN A 385 -1.75 -11.89 7.62
N THR A 386 -1.23 -11.58 6.44
CA THR A 386 -0.63 -12.57 5.52
C THR A 386 0.69 -13.12 6.05
N LEU A 387 1.45 -12.32 6.79
CA LEU A 387 2.73 -12.72 7.39
C LEU A 387 2.58 -13.19 8.84
N GLU A 388 1.34 -13.18 9.37
CA GLU A 388 0.97 -13.59 10.72
C GLU A 388 1.83 -12.93 11.83
N ARG A 389 2.22 -11.67 11.61
CA ARG A 389 3.04 -10.90 12.57
C ARG A 389 2.83 -9.41 12.43
N GLU A 390 3.06 -8.71 13.54
CA GLU A 390 3.04 -7.26 13.58
C GLU A 390 4.29 -6.69 12.91
N LEU A 391 4.12 -5.64 12.12
CA LEU A 391 5.18 -4.95 11.38
C LEU A 391 5.17 -3.46 11.73
N LEU A 392 6.33 -2.84 11.73
CA LEU A 392 6.44 -1.41 11.96
C LEU A 392 6.03 -0.64 10.70
N LEU A 393 4.99 0.19 10.80
CA LEU A 393 4.59 1.07 9.71
C LEU A 393 5.31 2.42 9.80
N PHE A 394 6.17 2.70 8.82
CA PHE A 394 6.75 4.01 8.59
C PHE A 394 5.96 4.73 7.49
N ALA A 395 5.22 5.76 7.88
CA ALA A 395 4.57 6.62 6.92
C ALA A 395 5.63 7.34 6.05
N CYS A 396 5.42 7.36 4.74
CA CYS A 396 6.33 7.98 3.79
C CYS A 396 6.51 9.47 4.11
N ARG A 397 7.73 9.85 4.52
CA ARG A 397 8.06 11.25 4.87
C ARG A 397 7.83 12.21 3.72
N HIS A 398 8.10 11.78 2.48
CA HIS A 398 7.83 12.57 1.30
C HIS A 398 6.34 12.95 1.23
N HIS A 399 5.46 11.97 1.40
CA HIS A 399 4.02 12.19 1.36
C HIS A 399 3.54 13.08 2.52
N ILE A 400 4.09 12.92 3.73
CA ILE A 400 3.76 13.80 4.87
C ILE A 400 4.12 15.26 4.56
N TYR A 401 5.33 15.51 4.03
CA TYR A 401 5.74 16.87 3.69
C TYR A 401 4.87 17.47 2.58
N GLU A 402 4.48 16.65 1.61
CA GLU A 402 3.54 17.02 0.55
C GLU A 402 2.20 17.46 1.12
N LEU A 403 1.63 16.70 2.08
CA LEU A 403 0.36 17.06 2.75
C LEU A 403 0.45 18.38 3.52
N VAL A 404 1.57 18.64 4.20
CA VAL A 404 1.79 19.92 4.92
C VAL A 404 1.85 21.09 3.93
N LEU A 405 2.62 20.93 2.85
CA LEU A 405 2.73 21.96 1.81
C LEU A 405 1.38 22.20 1.13
N LYS A 406 0.64 21.14 0.84
CA LYS A 406 -0.71 21.20 0.30
C LYS A 406 -1.64 21.99 1.20
N ALA A 407 -1.66 21.71 2.50
CA ALA A 407 -2.50 22.44 3.46
C ALA A 407 -2.15 23.94 3.53
N VAL A 408 -0.86 24.28 3.50
CA VAL A 408 -0.42 25.69 3.42
C VAL A 408 -0.91 26.33 2.13
N PHE A 409 -0.76 25.63 1.00
CA PHE A 409 -1.21 26.12 -0.30
C PHE A 409 -2.73 26.31 -0.33
N GLU A 410 -3.51 25.34 0.16
CA GLU A 410 -4.97 25.42 0.31
C GLU A 410 -5.45 26.56 1.17
N THR A 411 -4.71 26.88 2.23
CA THR A 411 -5.05 28.00 3.10
C THR A 411 -4.77 29.34 2.43
N LYS A 412 -3.75 29.43 1.57
CA LYS A 412 -3.26 30.71 1.02
C LYS A 412 -3.78 31.00 -0.39
N VAL A 413 -4.07 29.98 -1.18
CA VAL A 413 -4.51 30.10 -2.57
C VAL A 413 -5.98 29.70 -2.65
N LYS A 414 -6.87 30.70 -2.66
CA LYS A 414 -8.33 30.52 -2.60
C LYS A 414 -8.96 29.85 -3.84
N GLN A 415 -8.20 29.58 -4.89
CA GLN A 415 -8.68 29.06 -6.18
C GLN A 415 -8.06 27.70 -6.52
N ILE A 416 -8.17 26.74 -5.61
CA ILE A 416 -7.69 25.38 -5.89
C ILE A 416 -8.83 24.59 -6.51
N THR A 417 -8.60 24.19 -7.75
CA THR A 417 -9.38 23.17 -8.43
C THR A 417 -8.83 21.80 -8.05
N ILE A 418 -9.68 20.77 -7.96
CA ILE A 418 -9.29 19.34 -7.78
C ILE A 418 -8.52 18.80 -9.03
N SER A 419 -8.14 19.68 -9.95
CA SER A 419 -7.47 19.37 -11.21
C SER A 419 -5.95 19.47 -11.05
N PRO A 420 -5.17 18.56 -11.65
CA PRO A 420 -3.70 18.66 -11.72
C PRO A 420 -3.20 19.98 -12.31
N ASP A 421 -4.00 20.55 -13.21
CA ASP A 421 -3.72 21.83 -13.85
C ASP A 421 -4.37 22.97 -13.07
N ILE A 422 -3.59 23.65 -12.23
CA ILE A 422 -4.06 24.84 -11.53
C ILE A 422 -4.02 26.03 -12.49
N PRO A 423 -5.16 26.73 -12.71
CA PRO A 423 -5.26 27.80 -13.71
C PRO A 423 -4.18 28.88 -13.59
N ILE A 424 -3.75 29.21 -12.36
CA ILE A 424 -2.71 30.22 -12.13
C ILE A 424 -1.36 29.80 -12.71
N PHE A 425 -0.96 28.53 -12.53
CA PHE A 425 0.31 28.02 -13.04
C PHE A 425 0.25 27.78 -14.54
N LYS A 426 -0.90 27.31 -15.05
CA LYS A 426 -1.12 27.20 -16.50
C LYS A 426 -1.00 28.57 -17.18
N LYS A 427 -1.67 29.59 -16.64
CA LYS A 427 -1.59 30.96 -17.16
C LYS A 427 -0.17 31.52 -17.10
N LEU A 428 0.58 31.25 -16.02
CA LEU A 428 1.98 31.66 -15.89
C LEU A 428 2.88 30.96 -16.92
N ARG A 429 2.75 29.63 -17.07
CA ARG A 429 3.50 28.82 -18.03
C ARG A 429 3.25 29.28 -19.46
N ASP A 430 1.98 29.43 -19.82
CA ASP A 430 1.58 29.77 -21.18
C ASP A 430 2.00 31.21 -21.55
N ASN A 431 2.08 32.13 -20.56
CA ASN A 431 2.52 33.51 -20.76
C ASN A 431 3.99 33.76 -20.40
N TRP A 432 4.78 32.73 -20.08
CA TRP A 432 6.13 32.89 -19.55
C TRP A 432 7.03 33.76 -20.42
N LYS A 433 6.92 33.59 -21.75
CA LYS A 433 7.69 34.34 -22.76
C LYS A 433 7.30 35.82 -22.88
N ASN A 434 6.13 36.18 -22.36
CA ASN A 434 5.55 37.52 -22.47
C ASN A 434 5.68 38.33 -21.17
N ILE A 435 6.33 37.77 -20.14
CA ILE A 435 6.58 38.48 -18.88
C ILE A 435 7.71 39.47 -19.11
N ASN A 436 7.41 40.77 -18.94
CA ASN A 436 8.44 41.80 -18.95
C ASN A 436 9.24 41.72 -17.65
N THR A 437 10.51 41.33 -17.75
CA THR A 437 11.43 41.18 -16.61
C THR A 437 11.77 42.50 -15.95
N ASP A 438 11.65 43.62 -16.67
CA ASP A 438 12.01 44.95 -16.17
C ASP A 438 11.00 45.49 -15.15
N ASN A 439 9.80 44.90 -15.11
CA ASN A 439 8.71 45.27 -14.20
C ASN A 439 8.59 44.34 -12.97
N ILE A 440 9.55 43.44 -12.76
CA ILE A 440 9.49 42.50 -11.62
C ILE A 440 10.04 43.21 -10.39
N GLU A 441 9.16 43.50 -9.43
CA GLU A 441 9.57 44.05 -8.14
C GLU A 441 10.40 43.04 -7.34
N PRO A 442 11.42 43.50 -6.58
CA PRO A 442 12.17 42.64 -5.68
C PRO A 442 11.25 41.93 -4.68
N PRO A 443 11.35 40.60 -4.51
CA PRO A 443 10.53 39.84 -3.57
C PRO A 443 10.57 40.39 -2.13
N LEU A 444 11.71 40.97 -1.73
CA LEU A 444 11.88 41.59 -0.42
C LEU A 444 10.84 42.68 -0.14
N ASN A 445 10.45 43.47 -1.14
CA ASN A 445 9.45 44.54 -0.95
C ASN A 445 8.10 43.94 -0.55
N PHE A 446 7.70 42.86 -1.23
CA PHE A 446 6.49 42.11 -0.88
C PHE A 446 6.57 41.51 0.52
N VAL A 447 7.72 40.95 0.90
CA VAL A 447 7.94 40.36 2.23
C VAL A 447 7.85 41.44 3.32
N LYS A 448 8.53 42.58 3.15
CA LYS A 448 8.51 43.70 4.11
C LYS A 448 7.10 44.27 4.32
N ALA A 449 6.23 44.19 3.32
CA ALA A 449 4.83 44.61 3.45
C ALA A 449 4.00 43.69 4.38
N HIS A 450 4.43 42.45 4.62
CA HIS A 450 3.66 41.44 5.35
C HIS A 450 4.36 40.85 6.57
N ILE A 451 5.68 41.01 6.69
CA ILE A 451 6.52 40.44 7.74
C ILE A 451 7.42 41.53 8.31
N ALA A 452 7.44 41.66 9.63
CA ALA A 452 8.29 42.62 10.32
C ALA A 452 9.79 42.32 10.12
N GLU A 453 10.59 43.38 9.96
CA GLU A 453 12.04 43.31 9.65
C GLU A 453 12.88 42.47 10.64
N PRO A 454 12.62 42.47 11.97
CA PRO A 454 13.33 41.58 12.89
C PRO A 454 13.11 40.09 12.59
N LYS A 455 11.90 39.74 12.12
CA LYS A 455 11.54 38.37 11.77
C LYS A 455 12.17 37.93 10.46
N ILE A 456 12.29 38.85 9.49
CA ILE A 456 13.05 38.61 8.24
C ILE A 456 14.50 38.29 8.57
N THR A 457 15.11 39.09 9.45
CA THR A 457 16.52 38.92 9.87
C THR A 457 16.74 37.57 10.58
N SER A 458 15.82 37.20 11.47
CA SER A 458 15.85 35.89 12.14
C SER A 458 15.71 34.72 11.16
N LEU A 459 14.81 34.82 10.17
CA LEU A 459 14.65 33.81 9.13
C LEU A 459 15.89 33.69 8.24
N LEU A 460 16.49 34.81 7.82
CA LEU A 460 17.74 34.81 7.07
C LEU A 460 18.86 34.12 7.84
N THR A 461 19.01 34.43 9.12
CA THR A 461 20.01 33.79 10.00
C THR A 461 19.79 32.28 10.07
N PHE A 462 18.53 31.86 10.25
CA PHE A 462 18.15 30.45 10.26
C PHE A 462 18.54 29.75 8.95
N TYR A 463 18.11 30.28 7.80
CA TYR A 463 18.38 29.63 6.51
C TYR A 463 19.86 29.60 6.15
N LYS A 464 20.64 30.64 6.47
CA LYS A 464 22.10 30.63 6.31
C LYS A 464 22.75 29.53 7.13
N THR A 465 22.33 29.37 8.39
CA THR A 465 22.83 28.31 9.27
C THR A 465 22.45 26.92 8.74
N GLU A 466 21.27 26.74 8.16
CA GLU A 466 20.88 25.48 7.52
C GLU A 466 21.73 25.18 6.27
N LEU A 467 22.15 26.19 5.51
CA LEU A 467 22.98 26.00 4.31
C LEU A 467 24.39 25.48 4.60
N GLU A 468 24.90 25.68 5.82
CA GLU A 468 26.18 25.14 6.27
C GLU A 468 26.11 23.63 6.57
N LYS A 469 24.90 23.08 6.72
CA LYS A 469 24.69 21.66 7.02
C LYS A 469 24.74 20.81 5.74
N PRO A 470 25.13 19.52 5.85
CA PRO A 470 25.04 18.60 4.73
C PRO A 470 23.57 18.31 4.38
N PHE A 471 23.21 18.49 3.10
CA PHE A 471 21.89 18.13 2.58
C PHE A 471 21.91 16.73 1.96
N ILE A 472 20.94 15.90 2.31
CA ILE A 472 20.74 14.56 1.72
C ILE A 472 20.23 14.68 0.26
N ARG A 473 19.49 15.75 -0.05
CA ARG A 473 18.94 16.01 -1.40
C ARG A 473 19.21 17.43 -1.84
N ASN A 474 19.67 17.58 -3.08
CA ASN A 474 19.95 18.87 -3.70
C ASN A 474 18.70 19.75 -3.84
N ASP A 475 17.51 19.16 -3.97
CA ASP A 475 16.25 19.90 -4.12
C ASP A 475 15.90 20.69 -2.86
N TYR A 476 16.24 20.16 -1.68
CA TYR A 476 16.04 20.85 -0.41
C TYR A 476 17.03 21.98 -0.21
N ARG A 477 18.28 21.78 -0.64
CA ARG A 477 19.30 22.83 -0.66
C ARG A 477 18.85 23.98 -1.56
N GLU A 478 18.38 23.68 -2.77
CA GLU A 478 17.85 24.68 -3.72
C GLU A 478 16.64 25.44 -3.14
N LEU A 479 15.75 24.77 -2.41
CA LEU A 479 14.63 25.44 -1.74
C LEU A 479 15.13 26.46 -0.69
N VAL A 480 16.11 26.07 0.15
CA VAL A 480 16.67 26.96 1.17
C VAL A 480 17.41 28.13 0.51
N GLU A 481 18.18 27.87 -0.54
CA GLU A 481 18.84 28.90 -1.37
C GLU A 481 17.82 29.89 -1.96
N LEU A 482 16.68 29.40 -2.48
CA LEU A 482 15.58 30.22 -2.97
C LEU A 482 14.91 31.03 -1.85
N CYS A 483 14.76 30.48 -0.64
CA CYS A 483 14.24 31.22 0.51
C CYS A 483 15.14 32.39 0.90
N VAL A 484 16.46 32.20 0.89
CA VAL A 484 17.44 33.27 1.17
C VAL A 484 17.34 34.39 0.12
N LEU A 485 17.29 34.03 -1.18
CA LEU A 485 17.07 35.00 -2.27
C LEU A 485 15.74 35.76 -2.11
N PHE A 486 14.67 35.06 -1.78
CA PHE A 486 13.34 35.65 -1.63
C PHE A 486 13.27 36.64 -0.46
N LEU A 487 14.07 36.41 0.58
CA LEU A 487 14.24 37.31 1.72
C LEU A 487 15.27 38.44 1.46
N GLY A 488 15.73 38.59 0.22
CA GLY A 488 16.48 39.75 -0.24
C GLY A 488 18.00 39.66 -0.12
N ASP A 489 18.53 38.50 0.21
CA ASP A 489 19.98 38.28 0.20
C ASP A 489 20.43 37.74 -1.17
N THR A 490 21.18 38.57 -1.90
CA THR A 490 21.61 38.33 -3.28
C THR A 490 23.12 38.07 -3.40
N GLU A 491 23.82 37.86 -2.29
CA GLU A 491 25.29 37.71 -2.27
C GLU A 491 25.78 36.48 -3.07
N ASN A 492 24.94 35.46 -3.25
CA ASN A 492 25.28 34.24 -4.00
C ASN A 492 24.61 34.20 -5.38
N LYS A 493 25.42 34.22 -6.45
CA LYS A 493 24.97 33.90 -7.81
C LYS A 493 24.55 32.42 -7.88
N LEU A 494 23.27 32.15 -7.71
CA LEU A 494 22.71 30.80 -7.77
C LEU A 494 22.53 30.36 -9.23
N LYS A 495 23.15 29.24 -9.59
CA LYS A 495 22.84 28.51 -10.84
C LYS A 495 21.53 27.76 -10.63
N LEU A 496 20.41 28.41 -10.86
CA LEU A 496 19.10 27.77 -10.87
C LEU A 496 19.06 26.72 -11.98
N ARG A 497 18.43 25.57 -11.71
CA ARG A 497 18.21 24.55 -12.75
C ARG A 497 17.29 25.15 -13.83
N PRO A 498 17.52 24.86 -15.13
CA PRO A 498 16.64 25.34 -16.19
C PRO A 498 15.19 24.96 -15.90
N LEU A 499 14.28 25.94 -15.95
CA LEU A 499 12.86 25.77 -15.60
C LEU A 499 12.17 24.65 -16.40
N GLU A 500 12.64 24.34 -17.61
CA GLU A 500 12.14 23.24 -18.44
C GLU A 500 12.43 21.84 -17.85
N LEU A 501 13.50 21.69 -17.07
CA LEU A 501 13.82 20.47 -16.33
C LEU A 501 13.06 20.41 -15.00
N CYS A 502 12.84 21.56 -14.36
CA CYS A 502 12.01 21.68 -13.16
C CYS A 502 10.55 21.34 -13.47
N ILE A 503 9.92 21.87 -14.51
CA ILE A 503 8.52 21.52 -14.81
C ILE A 503 8.35 20.04 -15.24
N LYS A 504 9.38 19.42 -15.84
CA LYS A 504 9.35 17.99 -16.23
C LYS A 504 9.80 17.01 -15.14
N ARG A 505 10.62 17.41 -14.15
CA ARG A 505 11.08 16.57 -13.02
C ARG A 505 10.39 16.92 -11.70
N ASP A 506 9.90 18.15 -11.53
CA ASP A 506 9.13 18.62 -10.37
C ASP A 506 7.67 18.22 -10.50
N GLY A 507 7.46 16.91 -10.63
CA GLY A 507 6.23 16.32 -10.16
C GLY A 507 5.97 16.65 -8.68
N TRP A 508 6.90 17.26 -7.94
CA TRP A 508 6.64 17.83 -6.62
C TRP A 508 5.82 19.11 -6.68
N ARG A 509 6.02 20.05 -7.62
CA ARG A 509 5.17 21.27 -7.69
C ARG A 509 3.78 21.00 -8.25
N GLU A 510 3.62 19.98 -9.10
CA GLU A 510 2.30 19.51 -9.56
C GLU A 510 1.61 18.54 -8.57
N ARG A 511 2.35 17.75 -7.77
CA ARG A 511 1.75 16.82 -6.80
C ARG A 511 1.53 17.42 -5.40
N SER A 512 2.40 18.32 -4.93
CA SER A 512 2.20 19.04 -3.64
C SER A 512 0.98 19.95 -3.62
N ILE A 513 0.30 20.09 -4.75
CA ILE A 513 -0.88 20.92 -4.90
C ILE A 513 -2.10 20.09 -5.38
N LEU A 514 -2.00 18.76 -5.28
CA LEU A 514 -3.10 17.84 -5.57
C LEU A 514 -3.55 17.03 -4.36
#